data_AF-A0A2W6VS44-F1
#
_entry.id   AF-A0A2W6VS44-F1
#
_cell.length_a   1.000
_cell.length_b   1.000
_cell.length_c   1.000
_cell.angle_alpha   90.00
_cell.angle_beta   90.00
_cell.angle_gamma   90.00
#
_symmetry.space_group_name_H-M   'P 1'
#
loop_
_entity.id
_entity.type
_entity.pdbx_description
1 polymer ?
#
loop_
_entity_poly.entity_id
_entity_poly.type
_entity_poly.pdbx_seq_one_letter_code
_entity_poly.pdbx_strand_id
1 'polypeptide(L)' 'EFMISGPVMIQALEGENAVLAHRDLLGATNPKDAAPGTIRADFADSIDANAAHGSDSVENAANEVAYFFAATEVVSR' A
#
# COMPACT_ATOMS: atom_id res chain seq x y z
N GLU A 1 -9.04 13.77 -6.37
CA GLU A 1 -9.86 13.30 -7.51
C GLU A 1 -9.51 11.88 -7.94
N PHE A 2 -8.24 11.56 -8.22
CA PHE A 2 -7.84 10.22 -8.69
C PHE A 2 -8.28 9.07 -7.77
N MET A 3 -7.98 9.13 -6.46
CA MET A 3 -8.32 8.07 -5.49
C MET A 3 -9.83 7.80 -5.34
N ILE A 4 -10.70 8.72 -5.81
CA ILE A 4 -12.15 8.59 -5.77
C ILE A 4 -12.77 8.47 -7.17
N SER A 5 -11.94 8.30 -8.21
CA SER A 5 -12.40 8.16 -9.60
C SER A 5 -12.97 6.77 -9.92
N GLY A 6 -12.79 5.80 -9.01
CA GLY A 6 -13.28 4.44 -9.13
C GLY A 6 -13.16 3.66 -7.81
N PRO A 7 -13.62 2.40 -7.78
CA PRO A 7 -13.50 1.54 -6.61
C PRO A 7 -12.04 1.17 -6.32
N VAL A 8 -11.73 0.92 -5.05
CA VAL A 8 -10.42 0.47 -4.57
C VAL A 8 -10.53 -0.85 -3.82
N MET A 9 -9.43 -1.60 -3.77
CA MET A 9 -9.29 -2.78 -2.91
C MET A 9 -8.40 -2.43 -1.71
N ILE A 10 -8.94 -2.59 -0.50
CA ILE A 10 -8.24 -2.29 0.76
C ILE A 10 -8.04 -3.61 1.53
N GLN A 11 -6.85 -3.82 2.08
CA GLN A 11 -6.49 -5.01 2.85
C GLN A 11 -5.51 -4.66 3.97
N ALA A 12 -5.57 -5.39 5.08
CA ALA A 12 -4.55 -5.36 6.13
C ALA A 12 -3.57 -6.52 5.93
N LEU A 13 -2.27 -6.21 5.84
CA LEU A 13 -1.22 -7.21 5.66
C LEU A 13 -0.49 -7.47 6.98
N GLU A 14 -0.34 -8.74 7.35
CA GLU A 14 0.29 -9.17 8.61
C GLU A 14 1.54 -10.01 8.33
N GLY A 15 2.63 -9.70 9.04
CA GLY A 15 3.91 -10.41 8.95
C GLY A 15 5.04 -9.69 9.69
N GLU A 16 6.19 -10.36 9.79
CA GLU A 16 7.40 -9.75 10.34
C GLU A 16 7.87 -8.59 9.44
N ASN A 17 8.17 -7.43 10.03
CA ASN A 17 8.54 -6.21 9.32
C ASN A 17 7.55 -5.80 8.21
N ALA A 18 6.26 -6.13 8.35
CA ALA A 18 5.24 -5.99 7.28
C ALA A 18 5.21 -4.60 6.63
N VAL A 19 5.34 -3.52 7.42
CA VAL A 19 5.37 -2.15 6.87
C VAL A 19 6.52 -1.98 5.88
N LEU A 20 7.75 -2.31 6.28
CA LEU A 20 8.93 -2.17 5.42
C LEU A 20 8.87 -3.15 4.24
N ALA A 21 8.53 -4.42 4.52
CA ALA A 21 8.44 -5.46 3.50
C ALA A 21 7.43 -5.09 2.40
N HIS A 22 6.27 -4.53 2.77
CA HIS A 22 5.30 -4.07 1.79
C HIS A 22 5.81 -2.88 0.99
N ARG A 23 6.53 -1.94 1.61
CA ARG A 23 7.14 -0.82 0.89
C ARG A 23 8.21 -1.26 -0.11
N ASP A 24 8.99 -2.27 0.24
CA ASP A 24 9.97 -2.86 -0.68
C ASP A 24 9.27 -3.51 -1.89
N LEU A 25 8.14 -4.18 -1.67
CA LEU A 25 7.30 -4.72 -2.76
C LEU A 25 6.66 -3.61 -3.62
N LEU A 26 6.26 -2.49 -3.01
CA LEU A 26 5.69 -1.36 -3.74
C LEU A 26 6.71 -0.71 -4.69
N GLY A 27 7.95 -0.52 -4.24
CA GLY A 27 8.97 0.22 -4.97
C GLY A 27 8.82 1.75 -4.83
N ALA A 28 9.72 2.49 -5.49
CA ALA A 28 9.76 3.95 -5.44
C ALA A 28 8.44 4.57 -5.90
N THR A 29 8.04 5.70 -5.29
CA THR A 29 6.76 6.38 -5.60
C THR A 29 6.63 6.77 -7.07
N ASN A 30 7.73 7.23 -7.68
CA ASN A 30 7.79 7.43 -9.12
C ASN A 30 8.16 6.10 -9.78
N PRO A 31 7.29 5.52 -10.63
CA PRO A 31 7.55 4.21 -11.24
C PRO A 31 8.80 4.19 -12.13
N LYS A 32 9.25 5.34 -12.64
CA LYS A 32 10.50 5.44 -13.41
C LYS A 32 11.75 5.17 -12.57
N ASP A 33 11.65 5.36 -11.25
CA ASP A 33 12.73 5.16 -10.29
C ASP A 33 12.55 3.85 -9.51
N ALA A 34 11.48 3.08 -9.78
CA ALA A 34 11.18 1.84 -9.09
C ALA A 34 12.02 0.68 -9.66
N ALA A 35 12.46 -0.22 -8.78
CA ALA A 35 13.25 -1.38 -9.20
C ALA A 35 12.39 -2.37 -10.01
N PRO A 36 12.95 -3.05 -11.03
CA PRO A 36 12.22 -4.07 -11.79
C PRO A 36 11.60 -5.14 -10.90
N GLY A 37 10.34 -5.53 -11.17
CA GLY A 37 9.61 -6.53 -10.39
C GLY A 37 8.91 -5.99 -9.13
N THR A 38 8.99 -4.68 -8.88
CA THR A 38 8.15 -4.02 -7.86
C THR A 38 6.78 -3.69 -8.45
N ILE A 39 5.76 -3.57 -7.58
CA ILE A 39 4.38 -3.29 -8.00
C ILE A 39 4.32 -2.01 -8.86
N ARG A 40 5.04 -0.96 -8.49
CA ARG A 40 5.05 0.30 -9.25
C ARG A 40 5.81 0.19 -10.56
N ALA A 41 6.89 -0.59 -10.63
CA ALA A 41 7.58 -0.78 -11.91
C ALA A 41 6.69 -1.54 -12.91
N ASP A 42 5.91 -2.50 -12.43
CA ASP A 42 5.16 -3.42 -13.29
C ASP A 42 3.74 -2.92 -13.62
N PHE A 43 3.10 -2.13 -12.75
CA PHE A 43 1.66 -1.82 -12.85
C PHE A 43 1.30 -0.32 -12.78
N ALA A 44 2.22 0.59 -12.50
CA ALA A 44 1.91 2.01 -12.45
C ALA A 44 2.08 2.69 -13.81
N ASP A 45 1.12 3.53 -14.18
CA ASP A 45 1.18 4.32 -15.42
C ASP A 45 1.98 5.62 -15.25
N SER A 46 1.91 6.24 -14.06
CA SER A 46 2.54 7.52 -13.78
C SER A 46 2.75 7.74 -12.28
N ILE A 47 3.32 8.88 -11.90
CA ILE A 47 3.49 9.25 -10.48
C ILE A 47 2.15 9.46 -9.77
N ASP A 48 1.14 9.98 -10.47
CA ASP A 48 -0.19 10.23 -9.93
C ASP A 48 -1.05 8.96 -9.92
N ALA A 49 -0.88 8.10 -10.93
CA ALA A 49 -1.55 6.81 -11.08
C ALA A 49 -0.57 5.66 -10.78
N ASN A 50 -0.08 5.62 -9.53
CA ASN A 50 1.04 4.77 -9.12
C ASN A 50 0.65 3.38 -8.57
N ALA A 51 -0.49 2.85 -9.02
CA ALA A 51 -1.04 1.52 -8.72
C ALA A 51 -1.41 1.22 -7.25
N ALA A 52 -0.57 1.52 -6.26
CA ALA A 52 -0.79 1.06 -4.89
C ALA A 52 -0.24 2.00 -3.80
N HIS A 53 -0.93 1.96 -2.66
CA HIS A 53 -0.59 2.64 -1.40
C HIS A 53 -0.07 1.64 -0.36
N GLY A 54 0.73 2.11 0.59
CA GLY A 54 1.10 1.38 1.78
C GLY A 54 1.64 2.33 2.85
N SER A 55 1.30 2.06 4.11
CA SER A 55 1.71 2.87 5.25
C SER A 55 3.23 3.04 5.30
N ASP A 56 3.69 4.19 5.78
CA ASP A 56 5.12 4.55 5.80
C ASP A 56 5.83 4.26 7.13
N SER A 57 5.06 3.97 8.17
CA SER A 57 5.53 3.74 9.54
C SER A 57 4.55 2.85 10.30
N VAL A 58 5.00 2.26 11.41
CA VAL A 58 4.16 1.42 12.28
C VAL A 58 3.02 2.25 12.89
N GLU A 59 3.30 3.50 13.25
CA GLU A 59 2.29 4.43 13.79
C GLU A 59 1.20 4.74 12.75
N ASN A 60 1.60 5.11 11.53
CA ASN A 60 0.63 5.37 10.46
C ASN A 60 -0.10 4.10 10.03
N ALA A 61 0.54 2.92 10.06
CA ALA A 61 -0.15 1.65 9.80
C ALA A 61 -1.29 1.41 10.81
N ALA A 62 -1.06 1.66 12.10
CA ALA A 62 -2.11 1.54 13.11
C ALA A 62 -3.27 2.51 12.86
N ASN A 63 -2.96 3.77 12.52
CA ASN A 63 -3.96 4.80 12.22
C ASN A 63 -4.76 4.48 10.95
N GLU A 64 -4.09 4.06 9.86
CA GLU A 64 -4.73 3.76 8.58
C GLU A 64 -5.57 2.50 8.63
N VAL A 65 -5.12 1.44 9.32
CA VAL A 65 -5.92 0.22 9.51
C VAL A 65 -7.18 0.54 10.31
N ALA A 66 -7.06 1.29 11.41
CA ALA A 66 -8.22 1.70 12.21
C ALA A 66 -9.16 2.68 11.48
N TYR A 67 -8.65 3.40 10.48
CA TYR A 67 -9.47 4.27 9.64
C TYR A 67 -10.41 3.48 8.72
N PHE A 68 -9.93 2.36 8.15
CA PHE A 68 -10.69 1.57 7.19
C PHE A 68 -11.44 0.37 7.78
N PHE A 69 -10.95 -0.19 8.89
CA PHE A 69 -11.49 -1.42 9.47
C PHE A 69 -11.78 -1.24 10.95
N ALA A 70 -12.95 -1.72 11.39
CA ALA A 70 -13.16 -2.01 12.79
C ALA A 70 -12.23 -3.16 13.22
N ALA A 71 -11.84 -3.18 14.50
CA ALA A 71 -10.97 -4.23 15.03
C ALA A 71 -11.54 -5.65 14.84
N THR A 72 -12.87 -5.80 14.73
CA THR A 72 -13.56 -7.06 14.45
C THR A 72 -13.49 -7.53 13.01
N GLU A 73 -13.06 -6.66 12.08
CA GLU A 73 -12.95 -6.96 10.64
C GLU A 73 -11.53 -7.41 10.26
N VAL A 74 -10.56 -7.21 11.16
CA VAL A 74 -9.18 -7.72 11.01
C VAL A 74 -9.08 -9.08 11.67
N VAL A 75 -8.78 -10.11 10.86
CA VAL A 75 -8.74 -11.51 11.32
C VAL A 75 -7.31 -12.03 11.22
N SER A 76 -6.63 -12.13 12.36
CA SER A 76 -5.30 -12.76 12.46
C SER A 76 -5.40 -14.30 12.40
N ARG A 77 -4.30 -14.95 12.03
CA ARG A 77 -4.21 -16.40 11.74
C ARG A 77 -3.20 -17.13 12.63
#